data_AF-E1JH37-F1
#
_entry.id   AF-E1JH37-F1
#
_cell.length_a   1.000
_cell.length_b   1.000
_cell.length_c   1.000
_cell.angle_alpha   90.00
_cell.angle_beta   90.00
_cell.angle_gamma   90.00
#
_symmetry.space_group_name_H-M   'P 1'
#
loop_
_entity.id
_entity.type
_entity.pdbx_description
1 polymer ?
#
loop_
_entity_poly.entity_id
_entity_poly.type
_entity_poly.pdbx_seq_one_letter_code
_entity_poly.pdbx_strand_id
1 'polypeptide(L)'
;MHLRKFLYCWPLKYGVITVGIAFGLTDFIVGSIAWDMVIRNKYPDYVVEFFRTMDTRICVSGFATVFWLMMTNHFLLIYAVFYHKLLIIGTWLLINYMVFLFTLVTVLLDSLLILRIIALGYCLIVVKSYYSELAESQEESSDSSEESTSSDSD
;
A
#
# COMPACT_ATOMS: atom_id res chain seq x y z
N MET A 1 5.81 17.87 -0.29
CA MET A 1 5.03 18.17 0.92
C MET A 1 5.37 17.10 1.96
N HIS A 2 5.99 17.48 3.06
CA HIS A 2 6.38 16.56 4.14
C HIS A 2 5.34 16.65 5.24
N LEU A 3 4.65 15.54 5.55
CA LEU A 3 3.78 15.49 6.73
C LEU A 3 4.66 15.24 7.96
N ARG A 4 4.60 16.13 8.95
CA ARG A 4 5.22 15.92 10.26
C ARG A 4 4.37 15.07 11.20
N LYS A 5 3.05 15.01 10.97
CA LYS A 5 2.09 14.26 11.80
C LYS A 5 0.97 13.67 10.94
N PHE A 6 0.48 12.48 11.31
CA PHE A 6 -0.72 11.87 10.74
C PHE A 6 -1.96 12.45 11.43
N LEU A 7 -2.98 12.86 10.65
CA LEU A 7 -4.24 13.43 11.17
C LEU A 7 -4.03 14.46 12.31
N TYR A 8 -3.09 15.40 12.10
CA TYR A 8 -2.69 16.47 13.01
C TYR A 8 -2.01 16.09 14.33
N CYS A 9 -2.28 14.92 14.92
CA CYS A 9 -1.83 14.61 16.29
C CYS A 9 -1.07 13.29 16.43
N TRP A 10 -1.12 12.37 15.47
CA TRP A 10 -0.53 11.04 15.63
C TRP A 10 0.88 10.96 15.02
N PRO A 11 1.83 10.26 15.68
CA PRO A 11 3.14 9.97 15.09
C PRO A 11 2.98 9.24 13.75
N LEU A 12 3.82 9.58 12.76
CA LEU A 12 3.73 9.02 11.42
C LEU A 12 3.75 7.49 11.42
N LYS A 13 4.58 6.89 12.29
CA LYS A 13 4.65 5.44 12.50
C LYS A 13 3.26 4.81 12.67
N TYR A 14 2.42 5.36 13.54
CA TYR A 14 1.06 4.83 13.77
C TYR A 14 0.12 5.11 12.60
N GLY A 15 0.33 6.23 11.89
CA GLY A 15 -0.36 6.50 10.63
C GLY A 15 -0.12 5.43 9.58
N VAL A 16 1.15 5.08 9.33
CA VAL A 16 1.52 4.04 8.36
C VAL A 16 0.99 2.66 8.78
N ILE A 17 1.04 2.32 10.07
CA ILE A 17 0.45 1.06 10.58
C ILE A 17 -1.06 1.04 10.34
N THR A 18 -1.75 2.14 10.62
CA THR A 18 -3.20 2.25 10.42
C THR A 18 -3.58 2.08 8.95
N VAL A 19 -2.81 2.69 8.04
CA VAL A 19 -2.97 2.53 6.59
C VAL A 19 -2.78 1.06 6.19
N GLY A 20 -1.71 0.42 6.66
CA GLY A 20 -1.44 -1.00 6.38
C GLY A 20 -2.58 -1.91 6.84
N ILE A 21 -3.12 -1.69 8.05
CA ILE A 21 -4.24 -2.49 8.59
C ILE A 21 -5.51 -2.24 7.79
N ALA A 22 -5.89 -0.98 7.56
CA ALA A 22 -7.14 -0.64 6.90
C ALA A 22 -7.20 -1.18 5.47
N PHE A 23 -6.15 -0.96 4.68
CA PHE A 23 -6.09 -1.47 3.31
C PHE A 23 -5.89 -2.99 3.28
N GLY A 24 -5.02 -3.53 4.13
CA GLY A 24 -4.79 -4.97 4.20
C GLY A 24 -6.07 -5.75 4.52
N LEU A 25 -6.85 -5.30 5.50
CA LEU A 25 -8.14 -5.93 5.83
C LEU A 25 -9.17 -5.75 4.71
N THR A 26 -9.23 -4.58 4.09
CA THR A 26 -10.17 -4.34 2.98
C THR A 26 -9.88 -5.26 1.80
N ASP A 27 -8.61 -5.37 1.39
CA ASP A 27 -8.20 -6.23 0.30
C ASP A 27 -8.37 -7.72 0.64
N PHE A 28 -8.15 -8.11 1.90
CA PHE A 28 -8.45 -9.46 2.36
C PHE A 28 -9.93 -9.81 2.23
N ILE A 29 -10.82 -8.94 2.70
CA ILE A 29 -12.27 -9.17 2.65
C ILE A 29 -12.75 -9.22 1.21
N VAL A 30 -12.38 -8.24 0.39
CA VAL A 30 -12.78 -8.17 -1.03
C VAL A 30 -12.24 -9.37 -1.81
N GLY A 31 -10.95 -9.71 -1.62
CA GLY A 31 -10.33 -10.86 -2.26
C GLY A 31 -10.98 -12.19 -1.85
N SER A 32 -11.37 -12.33 -0.57
CA SER A 32 -12.04 -13.53 -0.08
C SER A 32 -13.46 -13.67 -0.62
N ILE A 33 -14.21 -12.58 -0.71
CA ILE A 33 -15.54 -12.57 -1.35
C ILE A 33 -15.41 -12.96 -2.84
N ALA A 34 -14.40 -12.42 -3.52
CA ALA A 34 -14.14 -12.75 -4.92
C ALA A 34 -13.77 -14.24 -5.10
N TRP A 35 -12.95 -14.80 -4.22
CA TRP A 35 -12.66 -16.23 -4.23
C TRP A 35 -13.88 -17.11 -3.92
N ASP A 36 -14.74 -16.71 -2.97
CA ASP A 36 -15.99 -17.41 -2.69
C ASP A 36 -16.91 -17.44 -3.93
N MET A 37 -17.01 -16.33 -4.68
CA MET A 37 -17.74 -16.29 -5.95
C MET A 37 -17.16 -17.28 -6.98
N VAL A 38 -15.84 -17.35 -7.11
CA VAL A 38 -15.15 -18.25 -8.04
C VAL A 38 -15.33 -19.72 -7.65
N ILE A 39 -15.29 -20.04 -6.35
CA ILE A 39 -15.45 -21.41 -5.84
C ILE A 39 -16.90 -21.87 -6.00
N ARG A 40 -17.87 -21.01 -5.66
CA ARG A 40 -19.30 -21.31 -5.83
C ARG A 40 -19.77 -21.25 -7.28
N ASN A 41 -18.95 -20.70 -8.16
CA ASN A 41 -19.27 -20.40 -9.55
C ASN A 41 -20.59 -19.63 -9.69
N LYS A 42 -20.80 -18.67 -8.78
CA LYS A 42 -21.99 -17.80 -8.74
C LYS A 42 -21.52 -16.35 -8.76
N TYR A 43 -21.87 -15.65 -9.83
CA TYR A 43 -21.52 -14.25 -10.04
C TYR A 43 -22.81 -13.43 -10.09
N PRO A 44 -22.86 -12.26 -9.43
CA PRO A 44 -23.99 -11.36 -9.56
C PRO A 44 -24.01 -10.72 -10.97
N ASP A 45 -25.19 -10.36 -11.46
CA ASP A 45 -25.40 -9.92 -12.85
C ASP A 45 -24.50 -8.73 -13.24
N TYR A 46 -24.25 -7.80 -12.32
CA TYR A 46 -23.38 -6.65 -12.58
C TYR A 46 -21.92 -7.07 -12.85
N VAL A 47 -21.42 -8.14 -12.25
CA VAL A 47 -20.05 -8.66 -12.50
C VAL A 47 -20.00 -9.36 -13.85
N VAL A 48 -21.05 -10.13 -14.19
CA VAL A 48 -21.15 -10.79 -15.48
C VAL A 48 -21.24 -9.76 -16.61
N GLU A 49 -22.04 -8.71 -16.44
CA GLU A 49 -22.16 -7.62 -17.42
C GLU A 49 -20.85 -6.83 -17.54
N PHE A 50 -20.17 -6.55 -16.42
CA PHE A 50 -18.87 -5.88 -16.44
C PHE A 50 -17.82 -6.69 -17.24
N PHE A 51 -17.82 -8.02 -17.10
CA PHE A 51 -16.93 -8.92 -17.83
C PHE A 51 -17.60 -9.56 -19.05
N ARG A 52 -18.63 -8.96 -19.65
CA ARG A 52 -19.44 -9.62 -20.70
C ARG A 52 -18.62 -10.10 -21.91
N THR A 53 -17.51 -9.43 -22.20
CA THR A 53 -16.62 -9.75 -23.33
C THR A 53 -15.47 -10.70 -22.97
N MET A 54 -15.33 -11.09 -21.70
CA MET A 54 -14.25 -11.92 -21.18
C MET A 54 -14.81 -13.08 -20.33
N ASP A 55 -13.99 -14.11 -20.05
CA ASP A 55 -14.42 -15.17 -19.13
C ASP A 55 -14.47 -14.62 -17.70
N THR A 56 -15.70 -14.42 -17.20
CA THR A 56 -15.96 -13.86 -15.87
C THR A 56 -15.22 -14.63 -14.77
N ARG A 57 -15.11 -15.96 -14.86
CA ARG A 57 -14.45 -16.77 -13.83
C ARG A 57 -12.96 -16.49 -13.78
N ILE A 58 -12.31 -16.38 -14.94
CA ILE A 58 -10.88 -16.10 -15.05
C ILE A 58 -10.60 -14.66 -14.61
N CYS A 59 -11.43 -13.71 -15.00
CA CYS A 59 -11.29 -12.32 -14.59
C CYS A 59 -11.42 -12.17 -13.07
N VAL A 60 -12.50 -12.72 -12.48
CA VAL A 60 -12.73 -12.61 -11.02
C VAL A 60 -11.62 -13.31 -10.24
N SER A 61 -11.12 -14.48 -10.68
CA SER A 61 -10.01 -15.15 -10.00
C SER A 61 -8.70 -14.37 -10.11
N GLY A 62 -8.43 -13.73 -11.25
CA GLY A 62 -7.31 -12.81 -11.44
C GLY A 62 -7.36 -11.64 -10.47
N PHE A 63 -8.49 -10.93 -10.41
CA PHE A 63 -8.68 -9.82 -9.47
C PHE A 63 -8.59 -10.28 -8.01
N ALA A 64 -9.20 -11.42 -7.65
CA ALA A 64 -9.12 -11.99 -6.31
C ALA A 64 -7.67 -12.25 -5.87
N THR A 65 -6.86 -12.80 -6.78
CA THR A 65 -5.43 -13.05 -6.55
C THR A 65 -4.66 -11.74 -6.36
N VAL A 66 -4.92 -10.73 -7.19
CA VAL A 66 -4.29 -9.40 -7.05
C VAL A 66 -4.64 -8.77 -5.70
N PHE A 67 -5.90 -8.84 -5.26
CA PHE A 67 -6.29 -8.34 -3.93
C PHE A 67 -5.55 -9.07 -2.80
N TRP A 68 -5.38 -10.39 -2.90
CA TRP A 68 -4.57 -11.14 -1.93
C TRP A 68 -3.09 -10.76 -1.93
N LEU A 69 -2.51 -10.49 -3.10
CA LEU A 69 -1.14 -9.99 -3.20
C LEU A 69 -1.02 -8.58 -2.58
N MET A 70 -2.00 -7.71 -2.82
CA MET A 70 -2.04 -6.36 -2.23
C MET A 70 -2.20 -6.41 -0.71
N MET A 71 -3.08 -7.29 -0.18
CA MET A 71 -3.17 -7.56 1.26
C MET A 71 -1.80 -7.92 1.84
N THR A 72 -1.09 -8.86 1.21
CA THR A 72 0.24 -9.29 1.67
C THR A 72 1.24 -8.14 1.63
N ASN A 73 1.20 -7.32 0.59
CA ASN A 73 2.00 -6.10 0.47
C ASN A 73 1.69 -5.09 1.60
N HIS A 74 0.43 -4.91 1.98
CA HIS A 74 0.05 -4.05 3.10
C HIS A 74 0.50 -4.59 4.46
N PHE A 75 0.50 -5.91 4.68
CA PHE A 75 1.07 -6.49 5.90
C PHE A 75 2.60 -6.40 5.93
N LEU A 76 3.26 -6.52 4.78
CA LEU A 76 4.70 -6.27 4.65
C LEU A 76 5.08 -4.83 5.00
N LEU A 77 4.22 -3.85 4.69
CA LEU A 77 4.42 -2.47 5.13
C LEU A 77 4.43 -2.37 6.66
N ILE A 78 3.48 -3.01 7.34
CA ILE A 78 3.42 -3.00 8.82
C ILE A 78 4.71 -3.61 9.39
N TYR A 79 5.13 -4.77 8.86
CA TYR A 79 6.38 -5.40 9.24
C TYR A 79 7.57 -4.45 9.03
N ALA A 80 7.66 -3.80 7.87
CA ALA A 80 8.75 -2.89 7.56
C ALA A 80 8.82 -1.69 8.52
N VAL A 81 7.67 -1.20 8.99
CA VAL A 81 7.60 -0.13 9.99
C VAL A 81 8.10 -0.59 11.36
N PHE A 82 7.82 -1.83 11.77
CA PHE A 82 8.31 -2.36 13.05
C PHE A 82 9.81 -2.64 13.03
N TYR A 83 10.34 -3.12 11.92
CA TYR A 83 11.76 -3.50 11.77
C TYR A 83 12.61 -2.45 11.04
N HIS A 84 12.06 -1.24 10.84
CA HIS A 84 12.73 -0.12 10.19
C HIS A 84 13.40 -0.50 8.84
N LYS A 85 12.71 -1.30 8.02
CA LYS A 85 13.21 -1.80 6.73
C LYS A 85 12.86 -0.85 5.59
N LEU A 86 13.75 0.12 5.36
CA LEU A 86 13.57 1.19 4.37
C LEU A 86 13.26 0.68 2.95
N LEU A 87 13.98 -0.35 2.48
CA LEU A 87 13.74 -0.94 1.15
C LEU A 87 12.32 -1.47 0.98
N ILE A 88 11.75 -2.12 2.00
CA ILE A 88 10.40 -2.69 1.91
C ILE A 88 9.35 -1.56 1.85
N ILE A 89 9.54 -0.49 2.62
CA ILE A 89 8.67 0.69 2.56
C ILE A 89 8.76 1.35 1.17
N GLY A 90 9.98 1.47 0.61
CA GLY A 90 10.20 1.98 -0.74
C GLY A 90 9.53 1.11 -1.81
N THR A 91 9.64 -0.21 -1.72
CA THR A 91 8.94 -1.14 -2.62
C THR A 91 7.43 -1.01 -2.49
N TRP A 92 6.90 -0.89 -1.28
CA TRP A 92 5.47 -0.66 -1.06
C TRP A 92 4.98 0.63 -1.75
N LEU A 93 5.76 1.71 -1.63
CA LEU A 93 5.47 2.99 -2.30
C LEU A 93 5.42 2.82 -3.82
N LEU A 94 6.39 2.11 -4.39
CA LEU A 94 6.45 1.89 -5.84
C LEU A 94 5.27 1.06 -6.36
N ILE A 95 4.93 -0.03 -5.67
CA ILE A 95 3.78 -0.88 -6.05
C ILE A 95 2.48 -0.06 -5.96
N ASN A 96 2.24 0.64 -4.85
CA ASN A 96 1.00 1.40 -4.66
C ASN A 96 0.92 2.62 -5.56
N TYR A 97 2.05 3.20 -5.96
CA TYR A 97 2.09 4.25 -6.97
C TYR A 97 1.65 3.72 -8.35
N MET A 98 2.14 2.54 -8.74
CA MET A 98 1.69 1.90 -9.99
C MET A 98 0.20 1.57 -9.95
N VAL A 99 -0.28 1.00 -8.84
CA VAL A 99 -1.72 0.74 -8.65
C VAL A 99 -2.51 2.03 -8.74
N PHE A 100 -2.06 3.12 -8.10
CA PHE A 100 -2.70 4.43 -8.19
C PHE A 100 -2.82 4.93 -9.64
N LEU A 101 -1.76 4.80 -10.45
CA LEU A 101 -1.80 5.18 -11.87
C LEU A 101 -2.81 4.35 -12.67
N PHE A 102 -2.81 3.02 -12.50
CA PHE A 102 -3.81 2.17 -13.15
C PHE A 102 -5.23 2.51 -12.71
N THR A 103 -5.42 2.79 -11.41
CA THR A 103 -6.73 3.14 -10.86
C THR A 103 -7.23 4.46 -11.44
N LEU A 104 -6.33 5.42 -11.66
CA LEU A 104 -6.64 6.72 -12.28
C LEU A 104 -7.19 6.55 -13.69
N VAL A 105 -6.65 5.63 -14.48
CA VAL A 105 -7.19 5.31 -15.82
C VAL A 105 -8.58 4.68 -15.71
N THR A 106 -8.79 3.77 -14.74
CA THR A 106 -10.09 3.10 -14.56
C THR A 106 -11.16 3.97 -13.90
N VAL A 107 -10.80 5.07 -13.22
CA VAL A 107 -11.78 5.92 -12.51
C VAL A 107 -12.80 6.54 -13.44
N LEU A 108 -12.44 6.70 -14.71
CA LEU A 108 -13.34 7.19 -15.76
C LEU A 108 -14.52 6.23 -16.00
N LEU A 109 -14.43 4.99 -15.53
CA LEU A 109 -15.45 3.96 -15.70
C LEU A 109 -16.38 3.82 -14.49
N ASP A 110 -15.94 4.19 -13.28
CA ASP A 110 -16.74 4.00 -12.05
C ASP A 110 -16.48 5.09 -11.01
N SER A 111 -17.54 5.79 -10.62
CA SER A 111 -17.51 6.89 -9.66
C SER A 111 -17.06 6.46 -8.26
N LEU A 112 -17.29 5.19 -7.88
CA LEU A 112 -16.84 4.66 -6.59
C LEU A 112 -15.31 4.60 -6.49
N LEU A 113 -14.60 4.50 -7.62
CA LEU A 113 -13.14 4.47 -7.65
C LEU A 113 -12.52 5.82 -7.27
N ILE A 114 -13.27 6.93 -7.35
CA ILE A 114 -12.76 8.27 -6.98
C ILE A 114 -12.37 8.30 -5.50
N LEU A 115 -13.22 7.75 -4.62
CA LEU A 115 -12.93 7.70 -3.19
C LEU A 115 -11.69 6.86 -2.89
N ARG A 116 -11.51 5.77 -3.63
CA ARG A 116 -10.32 4.91 -3.54
C ARG A 116 -9.05 5.66 -3.95
N ILE A 117 -9.11 6.48 -5.01
CA ILE A 117 -7.98 7.32 -5.45
C ILE A 117 -7.61 8.35 -4.39
N ILE A 118 -8.59 9.05 -3.81
CA ILE A 118 -8.33 10.04 -2.75
C ILE A 118 -7.67 9.36 -1.55
N ALA A 119 -8.21 8.21 -1.12
CA ALA A 119 -7.67 7.44 0.00
C ALA A 119 -6.24 6.95 -0.29
N LEU A 120 -5.99 6.34 -1.45
CA LEU A 120 -4.66 5.89 -1.87
C LEU A 120 -3.67 7.04 -1.98
N GLY A 121 -4.08 8.16 -2.58
CA GLY A 121 -3.25 9.35 -2.75
C GLY A 121 -2.80 9.91 -1.40
N TYR A 122 -3.72 10.03 -0.44
CA TYR A 122 -3.36 10.46 0.92
C TYR A 122 -2.40 9.47 1.59
N CYS A 123 -2.66 8.16 1.46
CA CYS A 123 -1.81 7.12 2.03
C CYS A 123 -0.39 7.17 1.48
N LEU A 124 -0.22 7.35 0.16
CA LEU A 124 1.09 7.52 -0.47
C LEU A 124 1.85 8.70 0.14
N ILE A 125 1.19 9.82 0.40
CA ILE A 125 1.83 11.00 1.03
C ILE A 125 2.27 10.69 2.47
N VAL A 126 1.42 10.01 3.24
CA VAL A 126 1.73 9.61 4.62
C VAL A 126 2.92 8.67 4.67
N VAL A 127 2.89 7.59 3.88
CA VAL A 127 3.98 6.60 3.86
C VAL A 127 5.27 7.21 3.30
N LYS A 128 5.19 8.06 2.27
CA LYS A 128 6.35 8.78 1.74
C LYS A 128 6.99 9.67 2.80
N SER A 129 6.17 10.40 3.57
CA SER A 129 6.70 11.27 4.61
C SER A 129 7.42 10.48 5.70
N TYR A 130 6.91 9.28 6.05
CA TYR A 130 7.55 8.39 7.02
C TYR A 130 8.84 7.77 6.46
N TYR A 131 8.83 7.40 5.18
CA TYR A 131 10.01 6.90 4.48
C TYR A 131 11.15 7.92 4.53
N SER A 132 10.86 9.19 4.23
CA SER A 132 11.86 10.26 4.25
C SER A 132 12.35 10.55 5.66
N GLU A 133 11.47 10.59 6.68
CA GLU A 133 11.88 10.72 8.09
C GLU A 133 12.82 9.59 8.52
N LEU A 134 12.52 8.36 8.10
CA LEU A 134 13.38 7.21 8.41
C LEU A 134 14.72 7.26 7.66
N ALA A 135 14.73 7.76 6.41
CA ALA A 135 15.94 7.87 5.60
C ALA A 135 16.92 8.90 6.21
N GLU A 136 16.41 10.08 6.59
CA GLU A 136 17.20 11.12 7.26
C GLU A 136 17.82 10.60 8.57
N SER A 137 17.04 9.89 9.39
CA SER A 137 17.55 9.33 10.65
C SER A 137 18.65 8.27 10.47
N GLN A 138 18.66 7.58 9.32
CA GLN A 138 19.64 6.54 9.02
C GLN A 138 20.96 7.13 8.49
N GLU A 139 20.89 8.22 7.73
CA GLU A 139 22.05 9.01 7.30
C GLU A 139 22.76 9.64 8.51
N GLU A 140 22.04 10.29 9.43
CA GLU A 140 22.65 10.90 10.64
C GLU A 140 23.37 9.86 11.52
N SER A 141 22.84 8.63 11.61
CA SER A 141 23.50 7.55 12.36
C SER A 141 24.76 7.01 11.68
N SER A 142 24.87 7.17 10.35
CA SER A 142 26.05 6.72 9.59
C SER A 142 27.19 7.74 9.68
N ASP A 143 26.90 9.03 9.54
CA ASP A 143 27.91 10.10 9.63
C ASP A 143 28.51 10.21 11.04
N SER A 144 27.69 10.07 12.08
CA SER A 144 28.16 10.08 13.47
C SER A 144 29.07 8.89 13.84
N SER A 145 28.98 7.79 13.09
CA SER A 145 29.84 6.62 13.28
C SER A 145 31.22 6.82 12.66
N GLU A 146 31.31 7.47 11.49
CA GLU A 146 32.60 7.72 10.82
C GLU A 146 33.49 8.72 11.58
N GLU A 147 32.89 9.73 12.21
CA GLU A 147 33.64 10.75 12.96
C GLU A 147 34.31 10.19 14.24
N SER A 148 33.79 9.09 14.78
CA SER A 148 34.37 8.42 15.95
C SER A 148 35.59 7.54 15.65
N THR A 149 35.83 7.20 14.37
CA THR A 149 36.97 6.38 13.95
C THR A 149 38.19 7.16 13.49
N SER A 150 38.08 8.48 13.30
CA SER A 150 39.18 9.31 12.77
C SER A 150 39.99 10.04 13.85
N SER A 151 39.68 9.86 15.15
CA SER A 151 40.31 10.61 16.25
C SER A 151 41.40 9.87 17.04
N ASP A 152 41.76 8.64 16.67
CA ASP A 152 42.77 7.82 17.38
C ASP A 152 44.06 7.58 16.57
N SER A 153 44.52 8.56 15.80
CA SER A 153 45.79 8.47 15.06
C SER A 153 46.57 9.77 15.12
N ASP A 154 47.16 10.06 16.29
CA ASP A 154 48.30 10.97 16.46
C ASP A 154 49.22 10.49 17.60
#